data_AF-W1PYS9-F1
#
_entry.id   AF-W1PYS9-F1
#
_cell.length_a   1.000
_cell.length_b   1.000
_cell.length_c   1.000
_cell.angle_alpha   90.00
_cell.angle_beta   90.00
_cell.angle_gamma   90.00
#
_symmetry.space_group_name_H-M   'P 1'
#
loop_
_entity.id
_entity.type
_entity.pdbx_description
1 polymer ?
#
loop_
_entity_poly.entity_id
_entity_poly.type
_entity_poly.pdbx_seq_one_letter_code
_entity_poly.pdbx_strand_id
1 'polypeptide(L)'
;MAGQFVGPYQMRYCVLDEIVGFDWRDKKATGAASKFIPVGGYNQFLKAKGLKGKRLGKLFLDFPKNSVEAQTFEAHFQTLRYSSN
;
A
#
# COMPACT_ATOMS: atom_id res chain seq x y z
N MET A 1 20.12 16.28 -21.30
CA MET A 1 19.49 15.00 -20.87
C MET A 1 19.32 15.08 -19.36
N ALA A 2 18.13 15.43 -18.87
CA ALA A 2 17.89 15.57 -17.44
C ALA A 2 17.74 14.17 -16.84
N GLY A 3 18.67 13.77 -15.97
CA GLY A 3 18.57 12.55 -15.19
C GLY A 3 17.35 12.63 -14.29
N GLN A 4 16.39 11.75 -14.50
CA GLN A 4 15.18 11.68 -13.71
C GLN A 4 15.53 11.08 -12.36
N PHE A 5 15.64 11.94 -11.33
CA PHE A 5 15.87 11.51 -9.96
C PHE A 5 14.65 10.73 -9.48
N VAL A 6 14.81 9.41 -9.33
CA VAL A 6 13.75 8.52 -8.87
C VAL A 6 13.72 8.61 -7.34
N GLY A 7 12.70 9.27 -6.80
CA GLY A 7 12.53 9.45 -5.35
C GLY A 7 12.31 8.12 -4.59
N PRO A 8 12.47 8.11 -3.26
CA PRO A 8 12.49 6.90 -2.43
C PRO A 8 11.18 6.10 -2.43
N TYR A 9 10.07 6.73 -2.79
CA TYR A 9 8.76 6.10 -2.87
C TYR A 9 8.61 5.12 -4.04
N GLN A 10 9.45 5.24 -5.08
CA GLN A 10 9.40 4.34 -6.23
C GLN A 10 10.09 2.98 -5.94
N MET A 11 11.12 2.99 -5.08
CA MET A 11 12.01 1.83 -4.89
C MET A 11 11.32 0.63 -4.24
N ARG A 12 10.30 0.86 -3.41
CA ARG A 12 9.64 -0.21 -2.64
C ARG A 12 8.69 -1.07 -3.49
N TYR A 13 8.14 -0.52 -4.57
CA TYR A 13 7.15 -1.21 -5.40
C TYR A 13 7.78 -1.98 -6.56
N CYS A 14 8.93 -1.53 -7.05
CA CYS A 14 9.78 -2.34 -7.92
C CYS A 14 10.10 -3.68 -7.25
N VAL A 15 10.38 -3.69 -5.95
CA VAL A 15 10.69 -4.95 -5.23
C VAL A 15 9.55 -5.96 -5.29
N LEU A 16 8.28 -5.53 -5.17
CA LEU A 16 7.15 -6.47 -5.25
C LEU A 16 7.07 -7.13 -6.63
N ASP A 17 7.26 -6.35 -7.70
CA ASP A 17 7.26 -6.88 -9.07
C ASP A 17 8.41 -7.89 -9.30
N GLU A 18 9.52 -7.73 -8.60
CA GLU A 18 10.69 -8.63 -8.70
C GLU A 18 10.56 -9.91 -7.86
N ILE A 19 9.87 -9.88 -6.71
CA ILE A 19 9.84 -11.03 -5.77
C ILE A 19 8.58 -11.90 -5.89
N VAL A 20 7.50 -11.39 -6.48
CA VAL A 20 6.26 -12.16 -6.65
C VAL A 20 6.41 -13.20 -7.76
N GLY A 21 6.10 -14.45 -7.45
CA GLY A 21 6.18 -15.53 -8.41
C GLY A 21 5.89 -16.89 -7.81
N PHE A 22 5.83 -17.89 -8.68
CA PHE A 22 5.71 -19.29 -8.26
C PHE A 22 7.05 -19.78 -7.71
N ASP A 23 7.02 -20.35 -6.51
CA ASP A 23 8.16 -21.05 -5.92
C ASP A 23 7.90 -22.55 -5.92
N TRP A 24 8.82 -23.31 -6.51
CA TRP A 24 8.74 -24.76 -6.54
C TRP A 24 8.87 -25.42 -5.16
N ARG A 25 9.49 -24.74 -4.18
CA ARG A 25 9.61 -25.24 -2.80
C ARG A 25 8.35 -24.97 -1.99
N ASP A 26 7.52 -24.02 -2.43
CA ASP A 26 6.24 -23.68 -1.83
C ASP A 26 5.12 -23.61 -2.89
N LYS A 27 4.99 -24.72 -3.65
CA LYS A 27 4.05 -24.80 -4.78
C LYS A 27 2.60 -24.54 -4.36
N LYS A 28 2.24 -25.01 -3.17
CA LYS A 28 0.85 -24.95 -2.68
C LYS A 28 0.45 -23.51 -2.39
N ALA A 29 1.25 -22.76 -1.64
CA ALA A 29 0.89 -21.38 -1.30
C ALA A 29 1.11 -20.44 -2.49
N THR A 30 2.29 -20.49 -3.13
CA THR A 30 2.62 -19.57 -4.23
C THR A 30 1.82 -19.85 -5.50
N GLY A 31 1.49 -21.11 -5.78
CA GLY A 31 0.58 -21.47 -6.89
C GLY A 31 -0.83 -20.91 -6.67
N ALA A 32 -1.37 -21.02 -5.46
CA ALA A 32 -2.67 -20.44 -5.12
C ALA A 32 -2.67 -18.90 -5.17
N ALA A 33 -1.55 -18.27 -4.79
CA ALA A 33 -1.38 -16.81 -4.80
C ALA A 33 -1.11 -16.23 -6.19
N SER A 34 -0.50 -16.99 -7.10
CA SER A 34 -0.09 -16.52 -8.44
C SER A 34 -1.25 -15.96 -9.26
N LYS A 35 -2.47 -16.45 -9.05
CA LYS A 35 -3.68 -15.93 -9.71
C LYS A 35 -4.02 -14.47 -9.37
N PHE A 36 -3.41 -13.91 -8.33
CA PHE A 36 -3.59 -12.53 -7.90
C PHE A 36 -2.45 -11.61 -8.34
N ILE A 37 -1.41 -12.14 -9.01
CA ILE A 37 -0.35 -11.32 -9.59
C ILE A 37 -0.95 -10.58 -10.80
N PRO A 38 -0.98 -9.24 -10.78
CA PRO A 38 -1.64 -8.48 -11.82
C PRO A 38 -0.78 -8.44 -13.09
N VAL A 39 -1.43 -8.57 -14.24
CA VAL A 39 -0.79 -8.27 -15.53
C VAL A 39 -0.39 -6.80 -15.54
N GLY A 40 0.88 -6.50 -15.85
CA GLY A 40 1.43 -5.14 -15.82
C GLY A 40 2.04 -4.71 -14.47
N GLY A 41 2.15 -5.63 -13.50
CA GLY A 41 2.83 -5.39 -12.22
C GLY A 41 2.01 -4.58 -11.22
N TYR A 42 2.50 -4.46 -9.99
CA TYR A 42 1.88 -3.75 -8.87
C TYR A 42 2.07 -2.23 -8.96
N ASN A 43 3.10 -1.76 -9.68
CA ASN A 43 3.36 -0.35 -9.90
C ASN A 43 2.16 0.41 -10.52
N GLN A 44 1.30 -0.28 -11.30
CA GLN A 44 0.12 0.31 -11.91
C GLN A 44 -0.93 0.83 -10.89
N PHE A 45 -0.85 0.38 -9.64
CA PHE A 45 -1.76 0.82 -8.58
C PHE A 45 -1.29 2.10 -7.87
N LEU A 46 -0.08 2.58 -8.15
CA LEU A 46 0.47 3.81 -7.57
C LEU A 46 -0.14 5.05 -8.22
N LYS A 47 -1.26 5.49 -7.66
CA LYS A 47 -1.99 6.66 -8.13
C LYS A 47 -1.93 7.75 -7.08
N ALA A 48 -1.45 8.95 -7.47
CA ALA A 48 -1.38 10.10 -6.56
C ALA A 48 -2.73 10.44 -5.91
N LYS A 49 -3.84 10.17 -6.60
CA LYS A 49 -5.22 10.34 -6.11
C LYS A 49 -5.91 8.99 -5.85
N GLY A 50 -5.17 7.96 -5.46
CA GLY A 50 -5.67 6.57 -5.33
C GLY A 50 -6.82 6.40 -4.32
N LEU A 51 -6.91 7.28 -3.34
CA LEU A 51 -7.96 7.27 -2.32
C LEU A 51 -9.27 7.94 -2.77
N LYS A 52 -9.27 8.74 -3.85
CA LYS A 52 -10.46 9.46 -4.30
C LYS A 52 -11.61 8.48 -4.57
N GLY A 53 -12.77 8.71 -3.93
CA GLY A 53 -13.96 7.89 -4.03
C GLY A 53 -13.89 6.55 -3.27
N LYS A 54 -12.86 6.30 -2.45
CA LYS A 54 -12.77 5.11 -1.60
C LYS A 54 -13.45 5.33 -0.26
N ARG A 55 -14.09 4.28 0.26
CA ARG A 55 -14.70 4.28 1.58
C ARG A 55 -13.68 3.73 2.59
N LEU A 56 -13.40 4.51 3.62
CA LEU A 56 -12.46 4.14 4.68
C LEU A 56 -13.23 3.88 5.97
N GLY A 57 -13.02 2.69 6.55
CA GLY A 57 -13.55 2.33 7.86
C GLY A 57 -12.57 2.73 8.97
N LYS A 58 -13.10 3.20 10.10
CA LYS A 58 -12.33 3.41 11.32
C LYS A 58 -12.46 2.15 12.18
N LEU A 59 -11.35 1.46 12.43
CA LEU A 59 -11.31 0.41 13.46
C LEU A 59 -11.14 1.08 14.82
N PHE A 60 -11.95 0.69 15.80
CA PHE A 60 -11.80 1.14 17.17
C PHE A 60 -10.62 0.39 17.80
N LEU A 61 -9.49 1.09 17.88
CA LEU A 61 -8.29 0.64 18.58
C LEU A 61 -8.26 1.35 19.93
N ASP A 62 -8.08 0.58 21.00
CA ASP A 62 -8.02 1.10 22.36
C ASP A 62 -6.63 1.64 22.65
N PHE A 63 -6.38 2.86 22.18
CA PHE A 63 -5.23 3.64 22.59
C PHE A 63 -5.51 4.33 23.94
N PRO A 64 -4.52 4.42 24.85
CA PRO A 64 -4.68 5.20 26.06
C PRO A 64 -5.13 6.62 25.74
N LYS A 65 -6.04 7.16 26.55
CA LYS A 65 -6.57 8.50 26.32
C LYS A 65 -5.44 9.52 26.32
N ASN A 66 -5.45 10.41 25.33
CA ASN A 66 -4.44 11.45 25.09
C ASN A 66 -3.03 10.93 24.77
N SER A 67 -2.87 9.63 24.51
CA SER A 67 -1.57 9.11 24.09
C SER A 67 -1.15 9.64 22.73
N VAL A 68 0.15 9.57 22.45
CA VAL A 68 0.70 9.99 21.15
C VAL A 68 0.10 9.13 20.04
N GLU A 69 -0.12 7.84 20.29
CA GLU A 69 -0.74 6.90 19.35
C GLU A 69 -2.18 7.30 19.03
N ALA A 70 -2.99 7.65 20.04
CA ALA A 70 -4.37 8.09 19.84
C ALA A 70 -4.45 9.34 18.95
N GLN A 71 -3.58 10.32 19.23
CA GLN A 71 -3.52 11.58 18.47
C GLN A 71 -2.99 11.35 17.05
N THR A 72 -1.93 10.55 16.91
CA THR A 72 -1.30 10.22 15.62
C THR A 72 -2.26 9.44 14.72
N PHE A 73 -2.97 8.45 15.28
CA PHE A 73 -4.00 7.70 14.56
C PHE A 73 -5.11 8.62 14.06
N GLU A 74 -5.63 9.50 14.90
CA GLU A 74 -6.69 10.44 14.50
C GLU A 74 -6.19 11.39 13.39
N ALA A 75 -4.99 11.96 13.53
CA ALA A 75 -4.41 12.84 12.52
C ALA A 75 -4.22 12.15 11.16
N HIS A 76 -3.70 10.91 11.15
CA HIS A 76 -3.58 10.12 9.94
C HIS A 76 -4.94 9.76 9.35
N PHE A 77 -5.91 9.37 10.18
CA PHE A 77 -7.25 9.03 9.70
C PHE A 77 -7.96 10.24 9.05
N GLN A 78 -7.81 11.44 9.61
CA GLN A 78 -8.33 12.66 8.99
C GLN A 78 -7.66 12.97 7.65
N THR A 79 -6.35 12.76 7.55
CA THR A 79 -5.60 12.92 6.28
C THR A 79 -6.13 11.96 5.21
N LEU A 80 -6.38 10.70 5.58
CA LEU A 80 -6.93 9.70 4.67
C LEU A 80 -8.37 10.05 4.24
N ARG A 81 -9.21 10.55 5.15
CA ARG A 81 -10.56 11.04 4.83
C ARG A 81 -10.55 12.21 3.86
N TYR A 82 -9.72 13.22 4.13
CA TYR A 82 -9.56 14.37 3.25
C TYR A 82 -9.14 13.93 1.84
N SER A 83 -8.19 13.00 1.75
CA SER A 83 -7.69 12.47 0.47
C SER A 83 -8.71 11.58 -0.26
N SER A 84 -9.73 11.08 0.43
CA SER A 84 -10.77 10.23 -0.15
C SER A 84 -11.93 10.98 -0.80
N ASN A 85 -12.18 12.22 -0.37
CA ASN A 85 -13.23 13.10 -0.89
C ASN A 85 -12.73 13.87 -2.12
#